data_AF-A0A165CPN5-F1
#
_entry.id   AF-A0A165CPN5-F1
#
_cell.length_a   1.000
_cell.length_b   1.000
_cell.length_c   1.000
_cell.angle_alpha   90.00
_cell.angle_beta   90.00
_cell.angle_gamma   90.00
#
_symmetry.space_group_name_H-M   'P 1'
#
loop_
_entity.id
_entity.type
_entity.pdbx_description
1 polymer ?
#
loop_
_entity_poly.entity_id
_entity_poly.type
_entity_poly.pdbx_seq_one_letter_code
_entity_poly.pdbx_strand_id
1 'polypeptide(L)'
;MATQRVLQAYDILELIFLSIRDGTRKGDLARAARVCKAFFLPAVKLLWERMYDLLPLFKIFEGLHPTEGGFSHRKELAYCFCRPISPQEWTRYKLYSQCIKSAFFSRQKWTIHPSALEYMSKTNGGAPLLPAVQHFEWEQISPLDFSMNKFTSSMMRVFAFKYLGEELSHGSSMTTDNAMEFHMKLLFDDLSVKAHSLEEITIYGIDQLSSLLSFSICNRLRKVHLTIESTLDPAVLTMFASFKSLTQLTWVVSIWVTQRLSYTWLL
;
A
#
# COMPACT_ATOMS: atom_id res chain seq x y z
N MET A 1 24.87 12.68 40.72
CA MET A 1 24.60 12.66 39.26
C MET A 1 24.05 11.28 38.85
N ALA A 2 22.77 10.98 39.13
CA ALA A 2 22.18 9.65 38.89
C ALA A 2 20.87 9.68 38.06
N THR A 3 20.40 10.86 37.67
CA THR A 3 19.09 11.05 37.02
C THR A 3 19.07 10.78 35.51
N GLN A 4 20.21 10.47 34.88
CA GLN A 4 20.30 10.37 33.42
C GLN A 4 20.13 8.95 32.86
N ARG A 5 20.08 7.90 33.70
CA ARG A 5 19.96 6.50 33.23
C ARG A 5 18.52 6.09 32.87
N VAL A 6 17.50 6.65 33.53
CA VAL A 6 16.10 6.23 33.29
C VAL A 6 15.61 6.63 31.90
N LEU A 7 16.09 7.76 31.36
CA LEU A 7 15.76 8.22 30.00
C LEU A 7 16.53 7.50 28.88
N GLN A 8 17.43 6.57 29.22
CA GLN A 8 18.11 5.71 28.23
C GLN A 8 17.34 4.42 27.94
N ALA A 9 16.30 4.12 28.72
CA ALA A 9 15.42 3.00 28.44
C ALA A 9 14.50 3.37 27.27
N TYR A 10 14.94 3.10 26.04
CA TYR A 10 14.17 3.30 24.81
C TYR A 10 12.76 2.69 24.91
N ASP A 11 12.64 1.56 25.59
CA ASP A 11 11.37 0.86 25.82
C ASP A 11 10.35 1.72 26.58
N ILE A 12 10.80 2.51 27.57
CA ILE A 12 9.92 3.42 28.33
C ILE A 12 9.42 4.56 27.43
N LEU A 13 10.30 5.13 26.59
CA LEU A 13 9.91 6.18 25.66
C LEU A 13 8.93 5.66 24.61
N GLU A 14 9.14 4.45 24.09
CA GLU A 14 8.20 3.82 23.16
C GLU A 14 6.82 3.60 23.81
N LEU A 15 6.76 3.11 25.06
CA LEU A 15 5.50 2.97 25.80
C LEU A 15 4.78 4.30 26.03
N ILE A 16 5.51 5.35 26.43
CA ILE A 16 4.94 6.69 26.61
C ILE A 16 4.37 7.20 25.29
N PHE A 17 5.11 7.10 24.20
CA PHE A 17 4.64 7.58 22.89
C PHE A 17 3.54 6.73 22.29
N LEU A 18 3.49 5.43 22.60
CA LEU A 18 2.36 4.56 22.26
C LEU A 18 1.08 5.06 22.92
N SER A 19 1.13 5.44 24.21
CA SER A 19 -0.04 6.01 24.89
C SER A 19 -0.54 7.33 24.25
N ILE A 20 0.37 8.12 23.65
CA ILE A 20 0.02 9.36 22.94
C ILE A 20 -0.63 9.08 21.58
N ARG A 21 -0.20 8.00 20.90
CA ARG A 21 -0.72 7.59 19.59
C ARG A 21 -2.22 7.28 19.63
N ASP A 22 -2.65 6.54 20.65
CA ASP A 22 -4.06 6.14 20.83
C ASP A 22 -4.97 7.34 21.12
N GLY A 23 -4.40 8.44 21.63
CA GLY A 23 -5.09 9.70 21.91
C GLY A 23 -5.31 10.62 20.71
N THR A 24 -5.05 10.18 19.46
CA THR A 24 -5.28 10.90 18.17
C THR A 24 -4.41 12.12 17.84
N ARG A 25 -3.42 12.49 18.66
CA ARG A 25 -2.64 13.73 18.44
C ARG A 25 -1.28 13.49 17.76
N LYS A 26 -1.27 13.28 16.43
CA LYS A 26 -0.02 13.24 15.63
C LYS A 26 0.89 14.47 15.86
N GLY A 27 0.29 15.63 16.14
CA GLY A 27 1.02 16.85 16.49
C GLY A 27 1.89 16.72 17.75
N ASP A 28 1.50 15.89 18.72
CA ASP A 28 2.23 15.71 19.97
C ASP A 28 3.49 14.87 19.74
N LEU A 29 3.40 13.81 18.92
CA LEU A 29 4.56 13.04 18.46
C LEU A 29 5.52 13.91 17.65
N ALA A 30 5.01 14.77 16.76
CA ALA A 30 5.84 15.72 16.01
C ALA A 30 6.51 16.78 16.91
N ARG A 31 5.86 17.18 18.02
CA ARG A 31 6.48 18.04 19.04
C ARG A 31 7.55 17.26 19.81
N ALA A 32 7.24 16.06 20.28
CA ALA A 32 8.17 15.20 21.01
C ALA A 32 9.44 14.90 20.20
N ALA A 33 9.29 14.60 18.90
CA ALA A 33 10.41 14.36 18.00
C ALA A 33 11.38 15.55 17.91
N ARG A 34 10.90 16.78 18.15
CA ARG A 34 11.70 18.02 18.10
C ARG A 34 12.32 18.41 19.45
N VAL A 35 11.98 17.75 20.55
CA VAL A 35 12.47 18.12 21.90
C VAL A 35 13.96 17.83 22.04
N CYS A 36 14.40 16.59 21.78
CA CYS A 36 15.80 16.20 21.90
C CYS A 36 16.13 14.98 21.04
N LYS A 37 17.43 14.71 20.85
CA LYS A 37 17.92 13.59 20.02
C LYS A 37 17.43 12.21 20.49
N ALA A 38 17.30 12.01 21.80
CA ALA A 38 16.81 10.74 22.36
C ALA A 38 15.32 10.50 22.03
N PHE A 39 14.53 11.56 21.92
CA PHE A 39 13.09 11.49 21.65
C PHE A 39 12.80 11.36 20.15
N PHE A 40 13.71 11.86 19.32
CA PHE A 40 13.54 11.92 17.87
C PHE A 40 13.16 10.56 17.29
N LEU A 41 13.99 9.52 17.46
CA LEU A 41 13.77 8.25 16.77
C LEU A 41 12.49 7.52 17.24
N PRO A 42 12.22 7.36 18.56
CA PRO A 42 10.99 6.68 18.99
C PRO A 42 9.72 7.44 18.58
N ALA A 43 9.72 8.78 18.68
CA ALA A 43 8.58 9.59 18.28
C ALA A 43 8.35 9.57 16.76
N VAL A 44 9.42 9.64 15.95
CA VAL A 44 9.35 9.57 14.48
C VAL A 44 8.85 8.21 14.03
N LYS A 45 9.35 7.10 14.62
CA LYS A 45 8.87 5.75 14.29
C LYS A 45 7.34 5.66 14.39
N LEU A 46 6.78 6.12 15.51
CA LEU A 46 5.33 6.06 15.76
C LEU A 46 4.55 7.08 14.91
N LEU A 47 5.12 8.26 14.68
CA LEU A 47 4.49 9.31 13.84
C LEU A 47 4.28 8.82 12.41
N TRP A 48 5.28 8.12 11.85
CA TRP A 48 5.30 7.65 10.47
C TRP A 48 4.80 6.21 10.30
N GLU A 49 4.52 5.49 11.38
CA GLU A 49 4.16 4.06 11.30
C GLU A 49 2.95 3.79 10.38
N ARG A 50 1.94 4.67 10.44
CA ARG A 50 0.69 4.57 9.69
C ARG A 50 0.43 5.83 8.86
N MET A 51 0.58 5.71 7.54
CA MET A 51 0.47 6.80 6.58
C MET A 51 -0.71 6.61 5.63
N TYR A 52 -1.68 7.52 5.71
CA TYR A 52 -2.82 7.60 4.77
C TYR A 52 -2.58 8.57 3.61
N ASP A 53 -1.49 9.33 3.68
CA ASP A 53 -1.04 10.28 2.68
C ASP A 53 0.49 10.21 2.69
N LEU A 54 1.10 9.82 1.58
CA LEU A 54 2.55 9.72 1.44
C LEU A 54 3.19 10.95 0.81
N LEU A 55 2.41 11.97 0.43
CA LEU A 55 2.97 13.22 -0.06
C LEU A 55 3.94 13.86 0.94
N PRO A 56 3.71 13.84 2.27
CA PRO A 56 4.70 14.32 3.23
C PRO A 56 6.05 13.60 3.15
N LEU A 57 6.06 12.30 2.82
CA LEU A 57 7.30 11.55 2.61
C LEU A 57 8.02 12.03 1.35
N PHE A 58 7.29 12.19 0.25
CA PHE A 58 7.89 12.59 -1.03
C PHE A 58 8.31 14.07 -1.05
N LYS A 59 7.65 14.94 -0.28
CA LYS A 59 8.04 16.35 -0.09
C LYS A 59 9.39 16.55 0.62
N ILE A 60 10.04 15.49 1.09
CA ILE A 60 11.44 15.54 1.53
C ILE A 60 12.37 15.92 0.38
N PHE A 61 11.99 15.59 -0.85
CA PHE A 61 12.72 15.98 -2.04
C PHE A 61 12.29 17.37 -2.49
N GLU A 62 13.16 18.36 -2.36
CA GLU A 62 12.80 19.75 -2.65
C GLU A 62 12.66 20.00 -4.15
N GLY A 63 13.19 19.09 -4.98
CA GLY A 63 13.02 19.10 -6.43
C GLY A 63 11.69 18.52 -6.93
N LEU A 64 10.84 18.01 -6.03
CA LEU A 64 9.54 17.46 -6.39
C LEU A 64 8.48 18.58 -6.40
N HIS A 65 8.00 18.95 -7.59
CA HIS A 65 7.06 20.05 -7.76
C HIS A 65 5.74 19.56 -8.37
N PRO A 66 4.61 20.19 -8.00
CA PRO A 66 3.35 19.96 -8.68
C PRO A 66 3.43 20.52 -10.10
N THR A 67 2.94 19.77 -11.07
CA THR A 67 2.80 20.19 -12.46
C THR A 67 1.32 20.29 -12.80
N GLU A 68 0.92 21.41 -13.40
CA GLU A 68 -0.42 21.57 -13.97
C GLU A 68 -0.52 20.70 -15.24
N GLY A 69 -1.49 19.80 -15.29
CA GLY A 69 -1.66 18.85 -16.40
C GLY A 69 -1.74 17.38 -15.97
N GLY A 70 -2.43 17.10 -14.86
CA GLY A 70 -2.68 15.72 -14.43
C GLY A 70 -3.30 14.88 -15.56
N PHE A 71 -2.95 13.59 -15.59
CA PHE A 71 -3.45 12.63 -16.58
C PHE A 71 -4.94 12.31 -16.46
N SER A 72 -5.60 12.80 -15.41
CA SER A 72 -7.00 12.54 -15.14
C SER A 72 -7.86 13.77 -15.49
N HIS A 73 -9.11 13.53 -15.89
CA HIS A 73 -10.11 14.58 -16.10
C HIS A 73 -10.48 15.34 -14.82
N ARG A 74 -9.98 14.88 -13.66
CA ARG A 74 -10.10 15.55 -12.36
C ARG A 74 -8.87 16.45 -12.20
N LYS A 75 -9.05 17.65 -11.65
CA LYS A 75 -7.96 18.62 -11.37
C LYS A 75 -7.02 18.12 -10.26
N GLU A 76 -6.39 16.97 -10.46
CA GLU A 76 -5.44 16.35 -9.55
C GLU A 76 -4.03 16.87 -9.84
N LEU A 77 -3.27 17.17 -8.79
CA LEU A 77 -1.89 17.62 -8.92
C LEU A 77 -0.98 16.42 -9.17
N ALA A 78 -0.34 16.36 -10.34
CA ALA A 78 0.74 15.41 -10.59
C ALA A 78 2.06 16.00 -10.07
N TYR A 79 2.87 15.21 -9.36
CA TYR A 79 4.17 15.62 -8.86
C TYR A 79 5.31 14.99 -9.67
N CYS A 80 6.22 15.83 -10.16
CA CYS A 80 7.38 15.46 -10.98
C CYS A 80 8.67 16.04 -10.41
N PHE A 81 9.81 15.40 -10.70
CA PHE A 81 11.12 15.95 -10.36
C PHE A 81 11.58 16.97 -11.41
N CYS A 82 11.91 18.19 -10.96
CA CYS A 82 12.53 19.22 -11.80
C CYS A 82 14.06 19.26 -11.64
N ARG A 83 14.61 18.55 -10.65
CA ARG A 83 16.04 18.39 -10.44
C ARG A 83 16.38 17.01 -9.87
N PRO A 84 17.64 16.55 -9.98
CA PRO A 84 18.11 15.33 -9.34
C PRO A 84 17.92 15.35 -7.82
N ILE A 85 17.74 14.17 -7.23
CA ILE A 85 17.68 13.97 -5.78
C ILE A 85 19.10 14.03 -5.21
N SER A 86 19.33 14.87 -4.20
CA SER A 86 20.62 14.91 -3.51
C SER A 86 20.80 13.71 -2.56
N PRO A 87 22.05 13.29 -2.27
CA PRO A 87 22.32 12.21 -1.31
C PRO A 87 21.74 12.45 0.09
N GLN A 88 21.68 13.71 0.53
CA GLN A 88 21.16 14.09 1.84
C GLN A 88 19.63 13.99 1.90
N GLU A 89 18.92 14.40 0.84
CA GLU A 89 17.46 14.18 0.73
C GLU A 89 17.14 12.69 0.72
N TRP A 90 17.90 11.90 -0.03
CA TRP A 90 17.71 10.45 -0.10
C TRP A 90 17.95 9.76 1.26
N THR A 91 18.98 10.19 1.99
CA THR A 91 19.25 9.70 3.36
C THR A 91 18.09 10.01 4.29
N ARG A 92 17.54 11.23 4.23
CA ARG A 92 16.35 11.62 5.00
C ARG A 92 15.15 10.78 4.60
N TYR A 93 14.90 10.58 3.31
CA TYR A 93 13.82 9.73 2.81
C TYR A 93 13.90 8.31 3.40
N LYS A 94 15.07 7.66 3.32
CA LYS A 94 15.26 6.29 3.85
C LYS A 94 14.99 6.19 5.35
N LEU A 95 15.39 7.21 6.11
CA LEU A 95 15.17 7.28 7.55
C LEU A 95 13.68 7.21 7.91
N TYR A 96 12.83 7.91 7.15
CA TYR A 96 11.38 7.92 7.38
C TYR A 96 10.67 6.74 6.70
N SER A 97 11.08 6.34 5.49
CA SER A 97 10.40 5.27 4.75
C SER A 97 10.47 3.92 5.46
N GLN A 98 11.57 3.62 6.16
CA GLN A 98 11.70 2.41 7.00
C GLN A 98 10.79 2.43 8.24
N CYS A 99 10.25 3.59 8.64
CA CYS A 99 9.34 3.68 9.77
C CYS A 99 7.90 3.30 9.38
N ILE A 100 7.56 3.35 8.09
CA ILE A 100 6.21 3.13 7.59
C ILE A 100 5.92 1.63 7.53
N LYS A 101 5.04 1.16 8.43
CA LYS A 101 4.55 -0.23 8.47
C LYS A 101 3.19 -0.38 7.81
N SER A 102 2.43 0.69 7.72
CA SER A 102 1.10 0.70 7.10
C SER A 102 0.96 1.89 6.16
N ALA A 103 0.69 1.61 4.88
CA ALA A 103 0.52 2.63 3.85
C ALA A 103 -0.81 2.43 3.12
N PHE A 104 -1.53 3.53 2.91
CA PHE A 104 -2.82 3.55 2.24
C PHE A 104 -2.75 4.52 1.06
N PHE A 105 -2.83 3.98 -0.16
CA PHE A 105 -2.90 4.71 -1.42
C PHE A 105 -4.35 4.70 -1.90
N SER A 106 -5.18 5.50 -1.26
CA SER A 106 -6.54 5.78 -1.73
C SER A 106 -6.58 6.93 -2.72
N ARG A 107 -7.77 7.27 -3.27
CA ARG A 107 -8.02 8.46 -4.10
C ARG A 107 -7.54 9.75 -3.42
N GLN A 108 -6.27 10.09 -3.64
CA GLN A 108 -5.66 11.34 -3.20
C GLN A 108 -5.99 12.46 -4.19
N LYS A 109 -5.94 13.71 -3.74
CA LYS A 109 -6.03 14.89 -4.63
C LYS A 109 -4.72 15.16 -5.40
N TRP A 110 -3.80 14.20 -5.36
CA TRP A 110 -2.47 14.28 -5.93
C TRP A 110 -2.00 12.90 -6.37
N THR A 111 -1.07 12.87 -7.32
CA THR A 111 -0.40 11.64 -7.78
C THR A 111 1.10 11.91 -7.92
N ILE A 112 1.94 10.89 -7.71
CA ILE A 112 3.34 10.99 -8.18
C ILE A 112 3.36 10.52 -9.63
N HIS A 113 3.94 11.32 -10.50
CA HIS A 113 4.08 10.95 -11.90
C HIS A 113 4.89 9.64 -12.04
N PRO A 114 4.50 8.70 -12.92
CA PRO A 114 5.19 7.41 -13.05
C PRO A 114 6.70 7.54 -13.31
N SER A 115 7.15 8.53 -14.08
CA SER A 115 8.58 8.79 -14.30
C SER A 115 9.34 9.16 -13.02
N ALA A 116 8.70 9.84 -12.06
CA ALA A 116 9.31 10.19 -10.78
C ALA A 116 9.44 8.95 -9.88
N LEU A 117 8.44 8.06 -9.88
CA LEU A 117 8.52 6.77 -9.20
C LEU A 117 9.60 5.87 -9.81
N GLU A 118 9.69 5.83 -11.14
CA GLU A 118 10.73 5.09 -11.86
C GLU A 118 12.13 5.63 -11.54
N TYR A 119 12.29 6.95 -11.51
CA TYR A 119 13.54 7.59 -11.12
C TYR A 119 13.94 7.20 -9.68
N MET A 120 13.03 7.31 -8.71
CA MET A 120 13.29 6.88 -7.33
C MET A 120 13.62 5.39 -7.23
N SER A 121 12.89 4.54 -7.97
CA SER A 121 13.15 3.10 -8.03
C SER A 121 14.57 2.80 -8.52
N LYS A 122 15.03 3.49 -9.57
CA LYS A 122 16.40 3.35 -10.09
C LYS A 122 17.43 3.85 -9.06
N THR A 123 17.19 4.99 -8.43
CA THR A 123 18.04 5.53 -7.36
C THR A 123 18.10 4.59 -6.14
N ASN A 124 17.04 3.80 -5.90
CA ASN A 124 17.01 2.77 -4.85
C ASN A 124 17.60 1.42 -5.28
N GLY A 125 18.21 1.31 -6.47
CA GLY A 125 18.75 0.05 -6.97
C GLY A 125 17.67 -1.04 -7.17
N GLY A 126 16.43 -0.64 -7.47
CA GLY A 126 15.30 -1.55 -7.63
C GLY A 126 14.71 -2.07 -6.31
N ALA A 127 15.27 -1.71 -5.15
CA ALA A 127 14.70 -2.09 -3.86
C ALA A 127 13.35 -1.37 -3.62
N PRO A 128 12.46 -1.95 -2.80
CA PRO A 128 11.17 -1.35 -2.49
C PRO A 128 11.32 0.05 -1.87
N LEU A 129 10.49 0.99 -2.31
CA LEU A 129 10.48 2.37 -1.82
C LEU A 129 10.02 2.46 -0.35
N LEU A 130 9.21 1.49 0.11
CA LEU A 130 8.73 1.35 1.48
C LEU A 130 9.14 -0.04 2.04
N PRO A 131 10.41 -0.22 2.43
CA PRO A 131 10.98 -1.55 2.70
C PRO A 131 10.35 -2.23 3.93
N ALA A 132 9.83 -1.48 4.89
CA ALA A 132 9.26 -2.02 6.13
C ALA A 132 7.72 -2.16 6.10
N VAL A 133 7.08 -1.96 4.94
CA VAL A 133 5.63 -2.01 4.85
C VAL A 133 5.12 -3.42 5.10
N GLN A 134 4.18 -3.54 6.03
CA GLN A 134 3.52 -4.78 6.43
C GLN A 134 2.05 -4.78 6.00
N HIS A 135 1.41 -3.61 6.02
CA HIS A 135 0.02 -3.42 5.59
C HIS A 135 -0.01 -2.43 4.45
N PHE A 136 -0.50 -2.85 3.30
CA PHE A 136 -0.50 -2.03 2.11
C PHE A 136 -1.87 -2.08 1.46
N GLU A 137 -2.51 -0.91 1.36
CA GLU A 137 -3.78 -0.72 0.68
C GLU A 137 -3.56 0.14 -0.56
N TRP A 138 -4.08 -0.33 -1.69
CA TRP A 138 -3.91 0.29 -3.00
C TRP A 138 -5.25 0.40 -3.73
N GLU A 139 -5.64 1.62 -4.07
CA GLU A 139 -6.75 1.91 -4.97
C GLU A 139 -6.21 2.21 -6.37
N GLN A 140 -6.56 1.37 -7.34
CA GLN A 140 -6.13 1.51 -8.73
C GLN A 140 -7.28 2.03 -9.60
N ILE A 141 -7.00 3.10 -10.35
CA ILE A 141 -7.96 3.69 -11.30
C ILE A 141 -7.70 3.15 -12.71
N SER A 142 -6.45 3.22 -13.18
CA SER A 142 -6.07 2.75 -14.51
C SER A 142 -5.47 1.34 -14.45
N PRO A 143 -5.86 0.41 -15.33
CA PRO A 143 -5.28 -0.94 -15.36
C PRO A 143 -3.81 -0.94 -15.79
N LEU A 144 -3.32 0.16 -16.37
CA LEU A 144 -1.94 0.32 -16.83
C LEU A 144 -0.99 0.86 -15.75
N ASP A 145 -1.50 1.14 -14.54
CA ASP A 145 -0.69 1.66 -13.45
C ASP A 145 0.07 0.54 -12.72
N PHE A 146 1.36 0.42 -13.01
CA PHE A 146 2.29 -0.50 -12.34
C PHE A 146 3.07 0.14 -11.18
N SER A 147 2.69 1.35 -10.75
CA SER A 147 3.37 2.09 -9.69
C SER A 147 3.41 1.32 -8.37
N MET A 148 2.40 0.48 -8.13
CA MET A 148 2.29 -0.38 -6.95
C MET A 148 3.55 -1.24 -6.73
N ASN A 149 4.14 -1.77 -7.81
CA ASN A 149 5.29 -2.68 -7.75
C ASN A 149 6.55 -2.04 -7.17
N LYS A 150 6.59 -0.70 -7.09
CA LYS A 150 7.68 0.06 -6.46
C LYS A 150 7.58 0.06 -4.94
N PHE A 151 6.43 -0.30 -4.38
CA PHE A 151 6.17 -0.30 -2.94
C PHE A 151 6.11 -1.71 -2.33
N THR A 152 5.99 -2.74 -3.16
CA THR A 152 5.92 -4.13 -2.71
C THR A 152 7.16 -4.54 -1.93
N SER A 153 6.98 -4.92 -0.66
CA SER A 153 8.03 -5.41 0.23
C SER A 153 7.85 -6.89 0.55
N SER A 154 8.96 -7.58 0.79
CA SER A 154 8.96 -8.94 1.35
C SER A 154 8.43 -9.03 2.78
N MET A 155 8.34 -7.90 3.48
CA MET A 155 7.75 -7.81 4.82
C MET A 155 6.22 -7.63 4.79
N MET A 156 5.62 -7.51 3.61
CA MET A 156 4.18 -7.33 3.47
C MET A 156 3.43 -8.57 3.99
N ARG A 157 2.47 -8.34 4.88
CA ARG A 157 1.61 -9.35 5.51
C ARG A 157 0.14 -9.16 5.16
N VAL A 158 -0.29 -7.92 4.98
CA VAL A 158 -1.66 -7.58 4.63
C VAL A 158 -1.64 -6.75 3.35
N PHE A 159 -2.34 -7.23 2.34
CA PHE A 159 -2.52 -6.55 1.07
C PHE A 159 -4.00 -6.33 0.81
N ALA A 160 -4.38 -5.08 0.55
CA ALA A 160 -5.71 -4.70 0.13
C ALA A 160 -5.63 -4.00 -1.22
N PHE A 161 -6.38 -4.50 -2.19
CA PHE A 161 -6.42 -3.98 -3.54
C PHE A 161 -7.85 -3.66 -3.93
N LYS A 162 -8.04 -2.48 -4.52
CA LYS A 162 -9.35 -2.05 -4.99
C LYS A 162 -9.20 -1.45 -6.37
N TYR A 163 -9.73 -2.14 -7.36
CA TYR A 163 -9.87 -1.58 -8.69
C TYR A 163 -11.16 -0.76 -8.75
N LEU A 164 -11.04 0.48 -9.20
CA LEU A 164 -12.16 1.42 -9.25
C LEU A 164 -12.73 1.58 -10.66
N GLY A 165 -12.01 1.10 -11.67
CA GLY A 165 -12.35 1.30 -13.09
C GLY A 165 -12.41 2.76 -13.51
N GLU A 166 -12.59 2.98 -14.81
CA GLU A 166 -13.01 4.27 -15.34
C GLU A 166 -14.53 4.35 -15.24
N GLU A 167 -15.05 4.95 -14.17
CA GLU A 167 -16.49 5.16 -13.91
C GLU A 167 -17.25 5.91 -15.04
N LEU A 168 -16.62 6.28 -16.16
CA LEU A 168 -17.07 7.35 -17.07
C LEU A 168 -17.32 6.96 -18.54
N SER A 169 -17.02 5.73 -18.96
CA SER A 169 -17.09 5.38 -20.39
C SER A 169 -18.29 4.49 -20.70
N HIS A 170 -19.49 5.08 -20.74
CA HIS A 170 -20.79 4.45 -21.01
C HIS A 170 -20.98 3.85 -22.43
N GLY A 171 -19.91 3.47 -23.13
CA GLY A 171 -20.04 2.82 -24.43
C GLY A 171 -18.75 2.20 -24.93
N SER A 172 -18.81 0.91 -25.27
CA SER A 172 -17.76 0.08 -25.89
C SER A 172 -16.91 -0.78 -24.92
N SER A 173 -17.54 -1.79 -24.31
CA SER A 173 -17.02 -2.64 -23.23
C SER A 173 -16.80 -4.12 -23.64
N MET A 174 -15.97 -4.42 -24.64
CA MET A 174 -15.62 -5.84 -24.92
C MET A 174 -14.15 -6.11 -25.28
N THR A 175 -13.36 -5.13 -25.74
CA THR A 175 -11.94 -5.36 -26.08
C THR A 175 -10.98 -5.06 -24.92
N THR A 176 -11.46 -4.45 -23.84
CA THR A 176 -10.66 -4.04 -22.68
C THR A 176 -10.44 -5.15 -21.66
N ASP A 177 -11.32 -6.15 -21.62
CA ASP A 177 -11.38 -7.10 -20.50
C ASP A 177 -10.18 -8.04 -20.50
N ASN A 178 -9.85 -8.65 -21.64
CA ASN A 178 -8.69 -9.54 -21.77
C ASN A 178 -7.37 -8.80 -21.51
N ALA A 179 -7.27 -7.54 -21.95
CA ALA A 179 -6.09 -6.73 -21.67
C ALA A 179 -5.98 -6.47 -20.18
N MET A 180 -7.06 -6.02 -19.53
CA MET A 180 -7.09 -5.80 -18.09
C MET A 180 -6.73 -7.07 -17.31
N GLU A 181 -7.27 -8.23 -17.69
CA GLU A 181 -6.94 -9.53 -17.09
C GLU A 181 -5.43 -9.76 -17.07
N PHE A 182 -4.82 -9.59 -18.24
CA PHE A 182 -3.40 -9.82 -18.43
C PHE A 182 -2.57 -8.85 -17.58
N HIS A 183 -2.97 -7.58 -17.49
CA HIS A 183 -2.26 -6.59 -16.66
C HIS A 183 -2.39 -6.91 -15.17
N MET A 184 -3.58 -7.26 -14.70
CA MET A 184 -3.80 -7.66 -13.30
C MET A 184 -3.03 -8.93 -12.95
N LYS A 185 -2.99 -9.90 -13.86
CA LYS A 185 -2.18 -11.10 -13.71
C LYS A 185 -0.69 -10.76 -13.57
N LEU A 186 -0.15 -9.91 -14.44
CA LEU A 186 1.25 -9.47 -14.33
C LEU A 186 1.54 -8.75 -13.00
N LEU A 187 0.60 -7.91 -12.55
CA LEU A 187 0.71 -7.21 -11.28
C LEU A 187 0.74 -8.17 -10.09
N PHE A 188 -0.18 -9.15 -10.05
CA PHE A 188 -0.26 -10.13 -8.97
C PHE A 188 0.85 -11.17 -9.03
N ASP A 189 1.33 -11.54 -10.22
CA ASP A 189 2.54 -12.37 -10.39
C ASP A 189 3.75 -11.68 -9.74
N ASP A 190 4.03 -10.42 -10.07
CA ASP A 190 5.15 -9.67 -9.46
C ASP A 190 4.95 -9.49 -7.94
N LEU A 191 3.74 -9.16 -7.50
CA LEU A 191 3.41 -8.99 -6.09
C LEU A 191 3.64 -10.28 -5.29
N SER A 192 3.10 -11.41 -5.78
CA SER A 192 3.18 -12.71 -5.10
C SER A 192 4.62 -13.18 -4.90
N VAL A 193 5.48 -12.95 -5.91
CA VAL A 193 6.91 -13.31 -5.85
C VAL A 193 7.64 -12.48 -4.80
N LYS A 194 7.36 -11.18 -4.74
CA LYS A 194 8.02 -10.26 -3.80
C LYS A 194 7.48 -10.41 -2.37
N ALA A 195 6.17 -10.59 -2.21
CA ALA A 195 5.46 -10.63 -0.92
C ALA A 195 5.18 -12.07 -0.44
N HIS A 196 6.23 -12.91 -0.35
CA HIS A 196 6.09 -14.29 0.12
C HIS A 196 5.62 -14.41 1.60
N SER A 197 5.68 -13.33 2.38
CA SER A 197 5.21 -13.27 3.77
C SER A 197 3.73 -12.90 3.90
N LEU A 198 2.99 -12.84 2.80
CA LEU A 198 1.60 -12.40 2.78
C LEU A 198 0.69 -13.38 3.55
N GLU A 199 -0.08 -12.82 4.48
CA GLU A 199 -0.96 -13.53 5.41
C GLU A 199 -2.43 -13.19 5.14
N GLU A 200 -2.72 -11.99 4.66
CA GLU A 200 -4.09 -11.52 4.40
C GLU A 200 -4.18 -10.80 3.06
N ILE A 201 -5.16 -11.18 2.25
CA ILE A 201 -5.48 -10.54 0.98
C ILE A 201 -6.93 -10.08 0.98
N THR A 202 -7.13 -8.84 0.54
CA THR A 202 -8.45 -8.26 0.33
C THR A 202 -8.52 -7.67 -1.07
N ILE A 203 -9.48 -8.09 -1.90
CA ILE A 203 -9.58 -7.66 -3.30
C ILE A 203 -11.00 -7.19 -3.60
N TYR A 204 -11.13 -6.01 -4.20
CA TYR A 204 -12.40 -5.39 -4.57
C TYR A 204 -12.39 -4.98 -6.05
N GLY A 205 -13.53 -5.17 -6.71
CA GLY A 205 -13.79 -4.61 -8.04
C GLY A 205 -13.05 -5.31 -9.19
N ILE A 206 -12.74 -6.60 -9.03
CA ILE A 206 -12.17 -7.41 -10.11
C ILE A 206 -13.16 -8.49 -10.51
N ASP A 207 -13.51 -8.54 -11.79
CA ASP A 207 -14.48 -9.50 -12.32
C ASP A 207 -13.84 -10.83 -12.73
N GLN A 208 -12.55 -10.81 -13.05
CA GLN A 208 -11.80 -11.98 -13.49
C GLN A 208 -10.78 -12.41 -12.44
N LEU A 209 -11.07 -13.54 -11.81
CA LEU A 209 -10.35 -14.01 -10.62
C LEU A 209 -9.21 -14.98 -10.97
N SER A 210 -9.04 -15.33 -12.24
CA SER A 210 -7.92 -16.11 -12.77
C SER A 210 -6.56 -15.47 -12.41
N SER A 211 -6.49 -14.14 -12.32
CA SER A 211 -5.32 -13.40 -11.86
C SER A 211 -4.93 -13.71 -10.41
N LEU A 212 -5.87 -14.23 -9.58
CA LEU A 212 -5.59 -14.63 -8.20
C LEU A 212 -4.78 -15.92 -8.09
N LEU A 213 -4.69 -16.70 -9.17
CA LEU A 213 -3.85 -17.90 -9.20
C LEU A 213 -2.37 -17.58 -8.93
N SER A 214 -1.93 -16.35 -9.19
CA SER A 214 -0.60 -15.85 -8.82
C SER A 214 -0.29 -16.02 -7.34
N PHE A 215 -1.30 -15.92 -6.46
CA PHE A 215 -1.10 -16.08 -5.02
C PHE A 215 -0.94 -17.52 -4.56
N SER A 216 -1.01 -18.52 -5.45
CA SER A 216 -0.77 -19.95 -5.14
C SER A 216 0.56 -20.23 -4.45
N ILE A 217 1.55 -19.33 -4.59
CA ILE A 217 2.85 -19.43 -3.92
C ILE A 217 2.88 -18.86 -2.49
N CYS A 218 1.83 -18.11 -2.07
CA CYS A 218 1.72 -17.48 -0.76
C CYS A 218 1.25 -18.49 0.31
N ASN A 219 2.13 -19.42 0.69
CA ASN A 219 1.83 -20.50 1.63
C ASN A 219 1.43 -20.05 3.05
N ARG A 220 1.62 -18.77 3.37
CA ARG A 220 1.26 -18.16 4.66
C ARG A 220 -0.11 -17.49 4.66
N LEU A 221 -0.83 -17.52 3.54
CA LEU A 221 -2.13 -16.90 3.41
C LEU A 221 -3.14 -17.55 4.37
N ARG A 222 -3.68 -16.75 5.28
CA ARG A 222 -4.61 -17.12 6.34
C ARG A 222 -5.99 -16.56 6.14
N LYS A 223 -6.09 -15.38 5.54
CA LYS A 223 -7.36 -14.69 5.31
C LYS A 223 -7.45 -14.20 3.87
N VAL A 224 -8.57 -14.51 3.23
CA VAL A 224 -8.89 -14.04 1.89
C VAL A 224 -10.27 -13.42 1.94
N HIS A 225 -10.36 -12.16 1.52
CA HIS A 225 -11.60 -11.42 1.37
C HIS A 225 -11.76 -10.93 -0.06
N LEU A 226 -12.80 -11.38 -0.75
CA LEU A 226 -13.07 -11.00 -2.14
C LEU A 226 -14.41 -10.28 -2.23
N THR A 227 -14.48 -9.16 -2.94
CA THR A 227 -15.74 -8.54 -3.38
C THR A 227 -15.75 -8.55 -4.89
N ILE A 228 -16.62 -9.39 -5.46
CA ILE A 228 -16.61 -9.77 -6.87
C ILE A 228 -18.00 -9.54 -7.46
N GLU A 229 -18.06 -9.19 -8.74
CA GLU A 229 -19.34 -9.01 -9.46
C GLU A 229 -19.78 -10.31 -10.15
N SER A 230 -18.85 -11.24 -10.33
CA SER A 230 -19.00 -12.50 -11.04
C SER A 230 -18.96 -13.72 -10.12
N THR A 231 -19.18 -14.91 -10.68
CA THR A 231 -19.00 -16.17 -9.96
C THR A 231 -17.52 -16.50 -9.79
N LEU A 232 -17.16 -17.06 -8.63
CA LEU A 232 -15.79 -17.50 -8.34
C LEU A 232 -15.38 -18.67 -9.24
N ASP A 233 -14.23 -18.53 -9.92
CA ASP A 233 -13.66 -19.57 -10.78
C ASP A 233 -13.34 -20.85 -9.96
N PRO A 234 -13.80 -22.05 -10.39
CA PRO A 234 -13.45 -23.31 -9.75
C PRO A 234 -11.95 -23.54 -9.55
N ALA A 235 -11.10 -23.06 -10.46
CA ALA A 235 -9.65 -23.16 -10.34
C ALA A 235 -9.12 -22.33 -9.16
N VAL A 236 -9.67 -21.14 -8.95
CA VAL A 236 -9.33 -20.25 -7.83
C VAL A 236 -9.80 -20.85 -6.51
N LEU A 237 -11.00 -21.45 -6.48
CA LEU A 237 -11.48 -22.22 -5.32
C LEU A 237 -10.58 -23.40 -4.98
N THR A 238 -10.17 -24.16 -6.00
CA THR A 238 -9.25 -25.30 -5.83
C THR A 238 -7.90 -24.84 -5.28
N MET A 239 -7.40 -23.71 -5.76
CA MET A 239 -6.19 -23.07 -5.26
C MET A 239 -6.32 -22.67 -3.78
N PHE A 240 -7.41 -21.99 -3.39
CA PHE A 240 -7.62 -21.65 -1.98
C PHE A 240 -7.78 -22.87 -1.07
N ALA A 241 -8.47 -23.91 -1.54
CA ALA A 241 -8.61 -25.17 -0.81
C ALA A 241 -7.26 -25.90 -0.60
N SER A 242 -6.24 -25.59 -1.41
CA SER A 242 -4.89 -26.16 -1.25
C SER A 242 -4.07 -25.50 -0.13
N PHE A 243 -4.45 -24.32 0.35
CA PHE A 243 -3.72 -23.62 1.40
C PHE A 243 -3.96 -24.20 2.78
N LYS A 244 -2.95 -24.88 3.32
CA LYS A 244 -2.97 -25.43 4.69
C LYS A 244 -3.11 -24.37 5.79
N SER A 245 -2.73 -23.13 5.49
CA SER A 245 -2.75 -22.01 6.43
C SER A 245 -4.06 -21.22 6.40
N LEU A 246 -4.95 -21.48 5.43
CA LEU A 246 -6.14 -20.66 5.21
C LEU A 246 -7.18 -20.95 6.31
N THR A 247 -7.46 -19.92 7.11
CA THR A 247 -8.41 -19.98 8.24
C THR A 247 -9.72 -19.25 7.97
N GLN A 248 -9.72 -18.34 7.00
CA GLN A 248 -10.88 -17.52 6.68
C GLN A 248 -10.94 -17.25 5.19
N LEU A 249 -12.04 -17.67 4.56
CA LEU A 249 -12.39 -17.34 3.18
C LEU A 249 -13.75 -16.64 3.18
N THR A 250 -13.74 -15.37 2.80
CA THR A 250 -14.94 -14.56 2.68
C THR A 250 -15.05 -14.05 1.26
N TRP A 251 -16.23 -14.19 0.66
CA TRP A 251 -16.53 -13.50 -0.60
C TRP A 251 -17.92 -12.90 -0.57
N VAL A 252 -18.03 -11.73 -1.20
CA VAL A 252 -19.26 -10.97 -1.32
C VAL A 252 -19.52 -10.77 -2.80
N VAL A 253 -20.71 -11.16 -3.24
CA VAL A 253 -21.15 -10.89 -4.62
C VAL A 253 -21.81 -9.51 -4.63
N SER A 254 -21.14 -8.52 -5.22
CA SER A 254 -21.70 -7.19 -5.39
C SER A 254 -22.65 -7.18 -6.59
N ILE A 255 -23.94 -7.37 -6.31
CA ILE A 255 -24.98 -7.12 -7.30
C ILE A 255 -25.21 -5.61 -7.31
N TRP A 256 -24.99 -4.94 -8.45
CA TRP A 256 -25.20 -3.49 -8.64
C TRP A 256 -26.66 -3.01 -8.40
N VAL A 257 -27.54 -3.86 -7.88
CA VAL A 257 -28.96 -3.58 -7.65
C VAL A 257 -29.23 -3.58 -6.15
N THR A 258 -29.01 -2.44 -5.47
CA THR A 258 -29.53 -2.04 -4.12
C THR A 258 -29.52 -3.04 -2.95
N GLN A 259 -29.00 -4.27 -3.08
CA GLN A 259 -28.98 -5.30 -2.06
C GLN A 259 -27.61 -6.01 -2.06
N ARG A 260 -26.97 -6.05 -0.87
CA ARG A 260 -25.70 -6.73 -0.63
C ARG A 260 -25.98 -8.14 -0.07
N LEU A 261 -25.49 -9.18 -0.72
CA LEU A 261 -25.48 -10.55 -0.18
C LEU A 261 -24.05 -10.92 0.22
N SER A 262 -23.82 -11.19 1.51
CA SER A 262 -22.51 -11.60 2.05
C SER A 262 -22.51 -13.09 2.41
N TYR A 263 -21.53 -13.84 1.92
CA TYR A 263 -21.29 -15.23 2.32
C TYR A 263 -19.98 -15.31 3.11
N THR A 264 -19.97 -16.01 4.24
CA THR A 264 -18.77 -16.21 5.07
C THR A 264 -18.67 -17.68 5.41
N TRP A 265 -17.53 -18.30 5.07
CA TRP A 265 -17.23 -19.68 5.43
C TRP A 265 -16.07 -19.69 6.44
N LEU A 266 -16.27 -20.39 7.56
CA LEU A 266 -15.19 -20.77 8.47
C LEU A 266 -14.73 -22.16 8.04
N LEU A 267 -13.46 -22.27 7.66
CA LEU A 267 -12.82 -23.51 7.22
C LEU A 267 -12.18 -24.25 8.40
#